data_AF-A0A1M6JUG2-F1
#
_entry.id   AF-A0A1M6JUG2-F1
#
_cell.length_a   1.000
_cell.length_b   1.000
_cell.length_c   1.000
_cell.angle_alpha   90.00
_cell.angle_beta   90.00
_cell.angle_gamma   90.00
#
_symmetry.space_group_name_H-M   'P 1'
#
loop_
_entity.id
_entity.type
_entity.pdbx_description
1 polymer ?
#
loop_
_entity_poly.entity_id
_entity_poly.type
_entity_poly.pdbx_seq_one_letter_code
_entity_poly.pdbx_strand_id
1 'polypeptide(L)'
;MTLRIQLIVGLVLLVSLVVIVNMIHKKRLELKYALSWISVIVALLILDVFPDIMRFISTVMGIETPINMLIFCGFCFSMVIIFTLTVALSRTAKRLKKLAQNLALLEMKLHED
;
A
#
# COMPACT_ATOMS: atom_id res chain seq x y z
N MET A 1 -10.42 -8.13 22.08
CA MET A 1 -8.93 -8.10 22.03
C MET A 1 -8.41 -8.21 23.44
N THR A 2 -7.43 -9.06 23.70
CA THR A 2 -6.64 -8.92 24.92
C THR A 2 -5.71 -7.72 24.72
N LEU A 3 -5.51 -6.89 25.75
CA LEU A 3 -4.65 -5.69 25.69
C LEU A 3 -3.26 -6.00 25.11
N ARG A 4 -2.76 -7.22 25.35
CA ARG A 4 -1.48 -7.71 24.81
C ARG A 4 -1.43 -7.71 23.28
N ILE A 5 -2.48 -8.22 22.62
CA ILE A 5 -2.54 -8.32 21.16
C ILE A 5 -2.62 -6.92 20.55
N GLN A 6 -3.46 -6.05 21.12
CA GLN A 6 -3.63 -4.68 20.65
C GLN A 6 -2.29 -3.91 20.72
N LEU A 7 -1.55 -4.04 21.82
CA LEU A 7 -0.21 -3.42 21.93
C LEU A 7 0.79 -3.95 20.89
N ILE A 8 0.79 -5.26 20.63
CA ILE A 8 1.68 -5.86 19.63
C ILE A 8 1.34 -5.34 18.23
N VAL A 9 0.05 -5.31 17.87
CA VAL A 9 -0.43 -4.83 16.57
C VAL A 9 -0.12 -3.35 16.39
N GLY A 10 -0.45 -2.52 17.38
CA GLY A 10 -0.14 -1.09 17.36
C GLY A 10 1.35 -0.82 17.23
N LEU A 11 2.20 -1.57 17.93
CA LEU A 11 3.66 -1.46 17.80
C LEU A 11 4.14 -1.82 16.39
N VAL A 12 3.63 -2.89 15.79
CA VAL A 12 3.98 -3.30 14.42
C VAL A 12 3.56 -2.23 13.42
N LEU A 13 2.36 -1.67 13.56
CA LEU A 13 1.86 -0.58 12.70
C LEU A 13 2.72 0.69 12.83
N LEU A 14 3.11 1.05 14.06
CA LEU A 14 4.00 2.20 14.31
C LEU A 14 5.39 1.99 13.70
N VAL A 15 6.00 0.82 13.89
CA VAL A 15 7.30 0.49 13.28
C VAL A 15 7.19 0.54 11.76
N SER A 16 6.12 -0.01 11.19
CA SER A 16 5.87 0.03 9.74
C SER A 16 5.76 1.46 9.22
N LEU A 17 5.06 2.34 9.95
CA LEU A 17 4.96 3.76 9.62
C LEU A 17 6.35 4.43 9.59
N VAL A 18 7.17 4.21 10.62
CA VAL A 18 8.53 4.74 10.71
C VAL A 18 9.39 4.25 9.54
N VAL A 19 9.30 2.96 9.19
CA VAL A 19 10.03 2.39 8.05
C VAL A 19 9.63 3.09 6.75
N ILE A 20 8.33 3.30 6.50
CA ILE A 20 7.86 3.96 5.28
C ILE A 20 8.31 5.42 5.22
N VAL A 21 8.20 6.15 6.33
CA VAL A 21 8.69 7.54 6.41
C VAL A 21 10.20 7.61 6.17
N ASN A 22 10.98 6.66 6.71
CA ASN A 22 12.42 6.58 6.47
C ASN A 22 12.74 6.24 5.00
N MET A 23 11.95 5.37 4.36
CA MET A 23 12.10 5.05 2.93
C MET A 23 11.81 6.27 2.04
N ILE A 24 10.82 7.10 2.40
CA ILE A 24 10.56 8.39 1.74
C ILE A 24 11.75 9.32 1.93
N HIS A 25 12.25 9.48 3.16
CA HIS A 25 13.37 10.38 3.45
C HIS A 25 14.64 9.98 2.70
N LYS A 26 14.89 8.68 2.54
CA LYS A 26 16.01 8.14 1.75
C LYS A 26 15.78 8.16 0.23
N LYS A 27 14.70 8.80 -0.26
CA LYS A 27 14.31 8.89 -1.67
C LYS A 27 14.19 7.52 -2.37
N ARG A 28 13.95 6.44 -1.61
CA ARG A 28 13.81 5.08 -2.17
C ARG A 28 12.38 4.78 -2.64
N LEU A 29 11.41 5.59 -2.22
CA LEU A 29 10.02 5.48 -2.63
C LEU A 29 9.54 6.86 -3.09
N GLU A 30 8.93 6.95 -4.27
CA GLU A 30 8.28 8.21 -4.66
C GLU A 30 7.10 8.47 -3.71
N LEU A 31 6.95 9.73 -3.30
CA LEU A 31 5.94 10.19 -2.34
C LEU A 31 4.53 9.68 -2.68
N LYS A 32 4.21 9.61 -3.97
CA LYS A 32 2.93 9.14 -4.50
C LYS A 32 2.59 7.70 -4.08
N TYR A 33 3.57 6.79 -4.12
CA TYR A 33 3.35 5.39 -3.74
C TYR A 33 3.35 5.20 -2.22
N ALA A 34 4.14 6.01 -1.51
CA ALA A 34 4.16 5.99 -0.06
C ALA A 34 2.85 6.53 0.55
N LEU A 35 2.19 7.50 -0.11
CA LEU A 35 0.95 8.10 0.37
C LEU A 35 -0.16 7.06 0.59
N SER A 36 -0.31 6.11 -0.33
CA SER A 36 -1.31 5.04 -0.23
C SER A 36 -1.05 4.15 1.00
N TRP A 37 0.22 3.79 1.24
CA TRP A 37 0.58 2.98 2.40
C TRP A 37 0.43 3.72 3.72
N ILE A 38 0.85 4.99 3.78
CA ILE A 38 0.65 5.83 4.98
C ILE A 38 -0.83 5.93 5.31
N SER A 39 -1.67 6.17 4.29
CA SER A 39 -3.12 6.28 4.48
C SER A 39 -3.72 5.01 5.09
N VAL A 40 -3.30 3.83 4.62
CA VAL A 40 -3.78 2.54 5.15
C VAL A 40 -3.26 2.28 6.56
N ILE A 41 -1.99 2.53 6.85
CA ILE A 41 -1.44 2.33 8.19
C ILE A 41 -2.12 3.26 9.20
N VAL A 42 -2.37 4.51 8.84
CA VAL A 42 -3.11 5.46 9.68
C VAL A 42 -4.54 4.99 9.90
N ALA A 43 -5.24 4.54 8.85
CA ALA A 43 -6.59 3.99 8.99
C ALA A 43 -6.62 2.77 9.92
N LEU A 44 -5.68 1.84 9.77
CA LEU A 44 -5.57 0.66 10.63
C LEU A 44 -5.20 1.02 12.08
N LEU A 45 -4.33 2.00 12.30
CA LEU A 45 -4.01 2.50 13.64
C LEU A 45 -5.24 3.10 14.34
N ILE A 46 -6.05 3.88 13.61
CA ILE A 46 -7.30 4.41 14.15
C ILE A 46 -8.24 3.26 14.53
N LEU A 47 -8.40 2.28 13.64
CA LEU A 47 -9.24 1.10 13.92
C LEU A 47 -8.72 0.26 15.10
N ASP A 48 -7.40 0.19 15.30
CA ASP A 48 -6.76 -0.53 16.41
C ASP A 48 -6.91 0.21 17.76
N VAL A 49 -6.85 1.55 17.77
CA VAL A 49 -7.03 2.37 18.97
C VAL A 49 -8.49 2.45 19.42
N PHE A 50 -9.45 2.40 18.49
CA PHE A 50 -10.88 2.50 18.77
C PHE A 50 -11.60 1.14 18.66
N PRO A 51 -11.58 0.30 19.70
CA PRO A 51 -12.16 -1.04 19.67
C PRO A 51 -13.68 -1.06 19.50
N ASP A 52 -14.40 0.02 19.86
CA ASP A 52 -15.85 0.09 19.72
C ASP A 52 -16.29 0.16 18.25
N ILE A 53 -15.52 0.87 17.41
CA ILE A 53 -15.74 0.89 15.95
C ILE A 53 -15.50 -0.51 15.40
N MET A 54 -14.41 -1.16 15.80
CA MET A 54 -14.09 -2.52 15.36
C MET A 54 -15.15 -3.53 15.78
N ARG A 55 -15.68 -3.42 17.02
CA ARG A 55 -16.78 -4.27 17.51
C ARG A 55 -18.03 -4.08 16.66
N PHE A 56 -18.43 -2.85 16.39
CA PHE A 56 -19.62 -2.57 15.58
C PHE A 56 -19.51 -3.19 14.18
N ILE A 57 -18.39 -2.98 13.48
CA ILE A 57 -18.24 -3.51 12.13
C ILE A 57 -18.09 -5.05 12.16
N SER A 58 -17.43 -5.62 13.17
CA SER A 58 -17.34 -7.08 13.35
C SER A 58 -18.72 -7.71 13.53
N THR A 59 -19.62 -7.09 14.31
CA THR A 59 -20.99 -7.58 14.51
C THR A 59 -21.81 -7.50 13.23
N VAL A 60 -21.68 -6.40 12.47
CA VAL A 60 -22.39 -6.24 11.19
C VAL A 60 -21.91 -7.25 10.14
N MET A 61 -20.60 -7.53 10.09
CA MET A 61 -20.03 -8.50 9.15
C MET A 61 -20.12 -9.96 9.62
N GLY A 62 -20.52 -10.22 10.87
CA GLY A 62 -20.58 -11.58 11.43
C GLY A 62 -19.21 -12.19 11.77
N ILE A 63 -18.19 -11.37 12.04
CA ILE A 63 -16.84 -11.84 12.39
C ILE A 63 -16.73 -12.01 13.91
N GLU A 64 -16.36 -13.21 14.36
CA GLU A 64 -16.28 -13.55 15.79
C GLU A 64 -15.24 -12.75 16.59
N THR A 65 -14.09 -12.42 15.97
CA THR A 65 -12.99 -11.76 16.69
C THR A 65 -12.57 -10.45 16.03
N PRO A 66 -12.42 -9.36 16.80
CA PRO A 66 -11.96 -8.07 16.27
C PRO A 66 -10.57 -8.11 15.58
N ILE A 67 -9.72 -9.10 15.89
CA ILE A 67 -8.41 -9.26 15.25
C ILE A 67 -8.57 -9.76 13.83
N ASN A 68 -9.47 -10.73 13.62
CA ASN A 68 -9.76 -11.23 12.29
C ASN A 68 -10.36 -10.13 11.41
N MET A 69 -11.16 -9.25 12.02
CA MET A 69 -11.70 -8.08 11.32
C MET A 69 -10.60 -7.10 10.91
N LEU A 70 -9.65 -6.78 11.79
CA LEU A 70 -8.52 -5.92 11.45
C LEU A 70 -7.69 -6.50 10.30
N ILE A 71 -7.41 -7.81 10.34
CA ILE A 71 -6.67 -8.52 9.28
C ILE A 71 -7.46 -8.48 7.96
N PHE A 72 -8.77 -8.72 8.01
CA PHE A 72 -9.63 -8.66 6.83
C PHE A 72 -9.61 -7.26 6.19
N CYS A 73 -9.78 -6.20 6.98
CA CYS A 73 -9.65 -4.83 6.48
C CYS A 73 -8.27 -4.57 5.87
N GLY A 74 -7.19 -4.97 6.56
CA GLY A 74 -5.83 -4.84 6.05
C GLY A 74 -5.62 -5.58 4.73
N PHE A 75 -6.20 -6.78 4.59
CA PHE A 75 -6.17 -7.56 3.36
C PHE A 75 -6.92 -6.86 2.21
N CYS A 76 -8.14 -6.37 2.45
CA CYS A 76 -8.90 -5.61 1.46
C CYS A 76 -8.13 -4.37 0.98
N PHE A 77 -7.57 -3.58 1.91
CA PHE A 77 -6.77 -2.41 1.56
C PHE A 77 -5.50 -2.78 0.77
N SER A 78 -4.81 -3.85 1.17
CA SER A 78 -3.64 -4.37 0.46
C SER A 78 -3.98 -4.76 -0.98
N MET A 79 -5.12 -5.42 -1.19
CA MET A 79 -5.58 -5.82 -2.52
C MET A 79 -5.80 -4.61 -3.43
N VAL A 80 -6.41 -3.53 -2.91
CA VAL A 80 -6.59 -2.26 -3.64
C VAL A 80 -5.24 -1.63 -4.00
N ILE A 81 -4.28 -1.63 -3.08
CA ILE A 81 -2.92 -1.10 -3.32
C ILE A 81 -2.22 -1.92 -4.41
N ILE A 82 -2.20 -3.24 -4.28
CA ILE A 82 -1.54 -4.14 -5.24
C ILE A 82 -2.15 -3.99 -6.64
N PHE A 83 -3.47 -3.90 -6.73
CA PHE A 83 -4.16 -3.66 -8.00
C PHE A 83 -3.75 -2.32 -8.61
N THR A 84 -3.75 -1.25 -7.81
CA THR A 84 -3.34 0.09 -8.25
C THR A 84 -1.88 0.11 -8.73
N LEU A 85 -0.99 -0.57 -8.00
CA LEU A 85 0.41 -0.75 -8.38
C LEU A 85 0.54 -1.53 -9.70
N THR A 86 -0.25 -2.59 -9.88
CA THR A 86 -0.27 -3.39 -11.11
C THR A 86 -0.68 -2.54 -12.31
N VAL A 87 -1.70 -1.69 -12.16
CA VAL A 87 -2.12 -0.74 -13.21
C VAL A 87 -1.03 0.28 -13.52
N ALA A 88 -0.39 0.85 -12.50
CA ALA A 88 0.70 1.81 -12.68
C ALA A 88 1.91 1.18 -13.39
N LEU A 89 2.26 -0.06 -13.01
CA LEU A 89 3.34 -0.83 -13.64
C LEU A 89 3.01 -1.13 -15.11
N SER A 90 1.79 -1.56 -15.41
CA SER A 90 1.35 -1.82 -16.79
C SER A 90 1.45 -0.57 -17.69
N ARG A 91 1.05 0.59 -17.18
CA ARG A 91 1.18 1.88 -17.92
C ARG A 91 2.65 2.23 -18.16
N THR A 92 3.50 2.01 -17.17
CA THR A 92 4.94 2.28 -17.27
C THR A 92 5.60 1.36 -18.30
N ALA A 93 5.27 0.06 -18.30
CA ALA A 93 5.77 -0.90 -19.29
C ALA A 93 5.38 -0.50 -20.72
N LYS A 94 4.15 -0.03 -20.95
CA LYS A 94 3.71 0.47 -22.26
C LYS A 94 4.51 1.69 -22.72
N ARG A 95 4.79 2.64 -21.81
CA ARG A 95 5.61 3.83 -22.10
C ARG A 95 7.05 3.46 -22.42
N LEU A 96 7.63 2.53 -21.66
CA LEU A 96 8.98 2.02 -21.89
C LEU A 96 9.10 1.34 -23.27
N LYS A 97 8.12 0.51 -23.64
CA LYS A 97 8.06 -0.11 -24.97
C LYS A 97 8.02 0.95 -26.08
N LYS A 98 7.18 1.99 -25.93
CA LYS A 98 7.08 3.07 -26.91
C LYS A 98 8.38 3.88 -27.02
N LEU A 99 9.05 4.13 -25.90
CA LEU A 99 10.35 4.81 -25.88
C LEU A 99 11.43 4.00 -26.60
N ALA A 100 11.50 2.69 -26.34
CA ALA A 100 12.43 1.79 -27.03
C ALA A 100 12.17 1.75 -28.55
N GLN A 101 10.91 1.72 -28.97
CA GLN A 101 10.54 1.78 -30.40
C GLN A 101 10.96 3.10 -31.05
N ASN A 102 10.75 4.23 -30.37
CA ASN A 102 11.18 5.53 -30.88
C ASN A 102 12.71 5.63 -30.99
N LEU A 103 13.44 5.05 -30.03
CA LEU A 103 14.91 4.99 -30.07
C LEU A 103 15.39 4.19 -31.28
N ALA A 104 14.82 3.01 -31.53
CA ALA A 104 15.17 2.17 -32.67
C ALA A 104 14.89 2.86 -34.02
N LEU A 105 13.75 3.56 -34.14
CA LEU A 105 13.45 4.34 -35.34
C LEU A 105 14.39 5.54 -35.53
N LEU A 106 14.88 6.13 -34.44
CA LEU A 106 15.84 7.23 -34.49
C LEU A 106 17.23 6.73 -34.92
N GLU A 107 17.69 5.60 -34.40
CA GLU A 107 18.94 4.95 -34.82
C GLU A 107 18.90 4.58 -36.30
N MET A 108 17.79 4.02 -36.78
CA MET A 108 17.63 3.66 -38.20
C MET A 108 17.82 4.89 -39.11
N LYS A 109 17.18 6.01 -38.77
CA LYS A 109 17.31 7.25 -39.56
C LYS A 109 18.73 7.82 -39.54
N LEU A 110 19.45 7.70 -38.42
CA LEU A 110 20.81 8.21 -38.30
C LEU A 110 21.83 7.37 -39.09
N HIS A 111 21.53 6.11 -39.38
CA HIS A 111 22.38 5.20 -40.15
C HIS A 111 22.05 5.12 -41.64
N GLU A 112 20.93 5.72 -42.08
CA GLU A 112 20.52 5.80 -43.49
C GLU A 112 21.09 7.05 -44.22
N ASP A 113 21.63 8.02 -43.48
CA ASP A 113 22.38 9.19 -43.98
C ASP A 113 23.91 8.98 -43.86
#